data_AF-A0A940ZS29-F1
#
_entry.id   AF-A0A940ZS29-F1
#
_cell.length_a   1.000
_cell.length_b   1.000
_cell.length_c   1.000
_cell.angle_alpha   90.00
_cell.angle_beta   90.00
_cell.angle_gamma   90.00
#
_symmetry.space_group_name_H-M   'P 1'
#
loop_
_entity.id
_entity.type
_entity.pdbx_description
1 polymer ?
#
loop_
_entity_poly.entity_id
_entity_poly.type
_entity_poly.pdbx_seq_one_letter_code
_entity_poly.pdbx_strand_id
1 'polypeptide(L)'
;MNYNILFGEQNEAIKERYDLAIERITLMENEESVREPYRTYFHKMSAFVRMVKNVASMAMENRLSMLSLTEMQGLNHALYEDIIGDNYCFSYANPSYACEKFGEKFGKLLSFLTTELRSIILYAYEGRLYEITVFLELLIEIYNYFEEEDEYTYKDVKRAVYDFMSDYCEVLVENRVRDLVDPELSFATDIIMESDLTDLRYLYQYGEFITVNELKTAEFLNSLPQSQIQEMADTYTEGYRRGFINNRLDMSKKAYVNIRYQLGYERMVRCAINNFRKMGLEPTIYRAAYNAVNKLQHLKIGYHATSPNKQYDYDHRFDIGLFFDKAFKERKLESLRQAFEQYKEKANLYAGPAVIEVFGEELFAPEDKKEAVKLDKRQQKLYVEFNNDESLLRNEFLKLNEISFTIISYPVPEIGADFNAIFAETVKVNTLDSGNYQIIQQKIIDALDKGDYVHILGAGKNRTDIKVKLYELKDNTKESIFENCVADVNIPVGEVFTSPVLRGTNGRRFIFMTWNIRIWN
;
A
#
# COMPACT_ATOMS: atom_id res chain seq x y z
N MET A 1 6.73 -4.14 -23.60
CA MET A 1 6.02 -3.07 -24.35
C MET A 1 6.21 -1.82 -23.51
N ASN A 2 6.52 -0.65 -24.08
CA ASN A 2 6.65 0.56 -23.26
C ASN A 2 5.30 0.80 -22.55
N TYR A 3 5.29 0.93 -21.22
CA TYR A 3 4.10 1.11 -20.40
C TYR A 3 3.14 2.19 -20.95
N ASN A 4 3.68 3.27 -21.53
CA ASN A 4 2.90 4.35 -22.14
C ASN A 4 2.11 3.93 -23.40
N ILE A 5 2.52 2.86 -24.08
CA ILE A 5 1.79 2.31 -25.23
C ILE A 5 0.55 1.53 -24.76
N LEU A 6 0.61 0.90 -23.58
CA LEU A 6 -0.47 0.06 -23.06
C LEU A 6 -1.77 0.85 -22.88
N PHE A 7 -1.67 2.12 -22.49
CA PHE A 7 -2.80 3.03 -22.33
C PHE A 7 -3.01 3.94 -23.55
N GLY A 8 -2.29 3.72 -24.65
CA GLY A 8 -2.33 4.59 -25.83
C GLY A 8 -3.73 4.79 -26.40
N GLU A 9 -4.45 3.70 -26.70
CA GLU A 9 -5.82 3.76 -27.25
C GLU A 9 -6.80 4.42 -26.27
N GLN A 10 -6.72 4.10 -24.97
CA GLN A 10 -7.58 4.70 -23.94
C GLN A 10 -7.27 6.19 -23.77
N ASN A 11 -6.00 6.57 -23.80
CA ASN A 11 -5.55 7.95 -23.72
C ASN A 11 -6.00 8.76 -24.94
N GLU A 12 -5.93 8.20 -26.14
CA GLU A 12 -6.46 8.84 -27.36
C GLU A 12 -7.99 9.04 -27.25
N ALA A 13 -8.72 8.03 -26.78
CA ALA A 13 -10.17 8.10 -26.64
C ALA A 13 -10.66 9.15 -25.62
N ILE A 14 -9.88 9.41 -24.56
CA ILE A 14 -10.23 10.40 -23.52
C ILE A 14 -9.61 11.78 -23.75
N LYS A 15 -8.71 11.92 -24.73
CA LYS A 15 -7.86 13.10 -24.90
C LYS A 15 -8.63 14.41 -25.03
N GLU A 16 -9.71 14.42 -25.80
CA GLU A 16 -10.55 15.61 -25.98
C GLU A 16 -11.18 16.07 -24.65
N ARG A 17 -11.76 15.12 -23.89
CA ARG A 17 -12.34 15.40 -22.56
C ARG A 17 -11.28 15.88 -21.58
N TYR A 18 -10.10 15.25 -21.58
CA TYR A 18 -8.96 15.68 -20.78
C TYR A 18 -8.58 17.14 -21.07
N ASP A 19 -8.40 17.49 -22.35
CA ASP A 19 -7.97 18.84 -22.75
C ASP A 19 -9.02 19.90 -22.39
N LEU A 20 -10.32 19.60 -22.60
CA LEU A 20 -11.43 20.48 -22.20
C LEU A 20 -11.50 20.67 -20.68
N ALA A 21 -11.35 19.60 -19.91
CA ALA A 21 -11.37 19.67 -18.45
C ALA A 21 -10.19 20.50 -17.91
N ILE A 22 -8.99 20.30 -18.46
CA ILE A 22 -7.81 21.10 -18.13
C ILE A 22 -8.00 22.58 -18.47
N GLU A 23 -8.56 22.89 -19.64
CA GLU A 23 -8.84 24.27 -20.04
C GLU A 23 -9.83 24.93 -19.05
N ARG A 24 -10.96 24.27 -18.77
CA ARG A 24 -11.97 24.78 -17.83
C ARG A 24 -11.40 25.02 -16.45
N ILE A 25 -10.62 24.08 -15.90
CA ILE A 25 -9.99 24.22 -14.58
C ILE A 25 -8.96 25.35 -14.57
N THR A 26 -8.18 25.51 -15.63
CA THR A 26 -7.19 26.60 -15.73
C THR A 26 -7.86 27.97 -15.67
N LEU A 27 -9.07 28.11 -16.22
CA LEU A 27 -9.84 29.37 -16.14
C LEU A 27 -10.29 29.69 -14.71
N MET A 28 -10.61 28.67 -13.89
CA MET A 28 -11.08 28.85 -12.50
C MET A 28 -10.10 29.66 -11.64
N GLU A 29 -8.79 29.61 -11.91
CA GLU A 29 -7.75 30.33 -11.16
C GLU A 29 -7.95 31.86 -11.14
N ASN A 30 -8.64 32.40 -12.16
CA ASN A 30 -8.89 33.83 -12.30
C ASN A 30 -10.38 34.21 -12.19
N GLU A 31 -11.25 33.21 -12.01
CA GLU A 31 -12.69 33.43 -11.90
C GLU A 31 -13.08 33.84 -10.46
N GLU A 32 -14.09 34.69 -10.37
CA GLU A 32 -14.66 35.19 -9.12
C GLU A 32 -16.12 34.75 -8.90
N SER A 33 -16.63 33.82 -9.72
CA SER A 33 -18.02 33.35 -9.67
C SER A 33 -18.34 32.61 -8.37
N VAL A 34 -17.43 31.78 -7.86
CA VAL A 34 -17.54 31.16 -6.53
C VAL A 34 -17.30 32.20 -5.43
N ARG A 35 -18.12 32.17 -4.37
CA ARG A 35 -18.01 33.09 -3.23
C ARG A 35 -16.89 32.66 -2.26
N GLU A 36 -16.35 33.62 -1.51
CA GLU A 36 -15.48 33.29 -0.37
C GLU A 36 -16.29 32.65 0.76
N PRO A 37 -15.75 31.65 1.49
CA PRO A 37 -14.34 31.23 1.51
C PRO A 37 -13.95 30.17 0.45
N TYR A 38 -14.90 29.64 -0.33
CA TYR A 38 -14.65 28.48 -1.22
C TYR A 38 -13.82 28.83 -2.46
N ARG A 39 -13.87 30.07 -2.92
CA ARG A 39 -13.06 30.54 -4.06
C ARG A 39 -11.57 30.22 -3.88
N THR A 40 -11.02 30.53 -2.71
CA THR A 40 -9.61 30.25 -2.39
C THR A 40 -9.27 28.76 -2.51
N TYR A 41 -10.21 27.85 -2.18
CA TYR A 41 -10.03 26.41 -2.35
C TYR A 41 -9.85 26.04 -3.82
N PHE A 42 -10.77 26.48 -4.69
CA PHE A 42 -10.74 26.12 -6.10
C PHE A 42 -9.58 26.75 -6.85
N HIS A 43 -9.14 27.96 -6.47
CA HIS A 43 -7.91 28.54 -6.99
C HIS A 43 -6.69 27.66 -6.67
N LYS A 44 -6.58 27.15 -5.44
CA LYS A 44 -5.51 26.21 -5.07
C LYS A 44 -5.61 24.87 -5.81
N MET A 45 -6.81 24.31 -5.95
CA MET A 45 -6.99 23.05 -6.69
C MET A 45 -6.68 23.22 -8.17
N SER A 46 -7.03 24.37 -8.77
CA SER A 46 -6.66 24.70 -10.15
C SER A 46 -5.13 24.78 -10.33
N ALA A 47 -4.44 25.51 -9.45
CA ALA A 47 -2.98 25.59 -9.48
C ALA A 47 -2.33 24.20 -9.33
N PHE A 48 -2.84 23.36 -8.43
CA PHE A 48 -2.38 21.99 -8.27
C PHE A 48 -2.60 21.14 -9.53
N VAL A 49 -3.78 21.19 -10.14
CA VAL A 49 -4.09 20.48 -11.40
C VAL A 49 -3.16 20.93 -12.53
N ARG A 50 -2.83 22.22 -12.62
CA ARG A 50 -1.86 22.73 -13.60
C ARG A 50 -0.47 22.14 -13.41
N MET A 51 -0.03 21.95 -12.16
CA MET A 51 1.24 21.29 -11.87
C MET A 51 1.23 19.82 -12.34
N VAL A 52 0.16 19.09 -12.03
CA VAL A 52 -0.01 17.69 -12.48
C VAL A 52 -0.07 17.61 -14.00
N LYS A 53 -0.79 18.51 -14.68
CA LYS A 53 -0.83 18.57 -16.15
C LYS A 53 0.57 18.63 -16.75
N ASN A 54 1.45 19.46 -16.18
CA ASN A 54 2.83 19.57 -16.65
C ASN A 54 3.59 18.24 -16.46
N VAL A 55 3.39 17.55 -15.34
CA VAL A 55 3.95 16.21 -15.09
C VAL A 55 3.44 15.21 -16.12
N ALA A 56 2.14 15.16 -16.38
CA ALA A 56 1.54 14.24 -17.34
C ALA A 56 2.11 14.46 -18.75
N SER A 57 2.22 15.71 -19.20
CA SER A 57 2.87 16.03 -20.50
C SER A 57 4.34 15.59 -20.51
N MET A 58 5.10 15.85 -19.44
CA MET A 58 6.50 15.40 -19.38
C MET A 58 6.62 13.88 -19.36
N ALA A 59 5.71 13.15 -18.72
CA ALA A 59 5.70 11.69 -18.68
C ALA A 59 5.42 11.09 -20.06
N MET A 60 4.37 11.58 -20.74
CA MET A 60 3.98 11.12 -22.08
C MET A 60 5.06 11.41 -23.13
N GLU A 61 5.77 12.53 -22.99
CA GLU A 61 6.86 12.94 -23.89
C GLU A 61 8.23 12.38 -23.47
N ASN A 62 8.29 11.54 -22.44
CA ASN A 62 9.52 11.00 -21.84
C ASN A 62 10.56 12.10 -21.46
N ARG A 63 10.09 13.29 -21.11
CA ARG A 63 10.93 14.41 -20.65
C ARG A 63 11.28 14.33 -19.17
N LEU A 64 10.54 13.56 -18.37
CA LEU A 64 10.85 13.37 -16.94
C LEU A 64 12.27 12.83 -16.74
N SER A 65 12.71 11.86 -17.56
CA SER A 65 14.06 11.26 -17.49
C SER A 65 15.19 12.23 -17.85
N MET A 66 14.88 13.36 -18.49
CA MET A 66 15.85 14.37 -18.91
C MET A 66 16.13 15.42 -17.83
N LEU A 67 15.30 15.49 -16.78
CA LEU A 67 15.49 16.43 -15.68
C LEU A 67 16.79 16.12 -14.91
N SER A 68 17.44 17.18 -14.44
CA SER A 68 18.51 17.06 -13.44
C SER A 68 17.95 16.60 -12.09
N LEU A 69 18.82 16.09 -11.22
CA LEU A 69 18.42 15.67 -9.87
C LEU A 69 17.76 16.82 -9.09
N THR A 70 18.31 18.03 -9.18
CA THR A 70 17.76 19.22 -8.52
C THR A 70 16.37 19.58 -9.04
N GLU A 71 16.14 19.48 -10.36
CA GLU A 71 14.82 19.72 -10.96
C GLU A 71 13.79 18.67 -10.52
N MET A 72 14.19 17.39 -10.48
CA MET A 72 13.32 16.31 -9.99
C MET A 72 12.97 16.49 -8.51
N GLN A 73 13.95 16.87 -7.69
CA GLN A 73 13.74 17.19 -6.26
C GLN A 73 12.78 18.36 -6.07
N GLY A 74 12.96 19.44 -6.84
CA GLY A 74 12.08 20.59 -6.81
C GLY A 74 10.66 20.25 -7.22
N LEU A 75 10.49 19.49 -8.31
CA LEU A 75 9.19 19.01 -8.77
C LEU A 75 8.50 18.12 -7.73
N ASN A 76 9.23 17.15 -7.17
CA ASN A 76 8.70 16.24 -6.16
C ASN A 76 8.29 16.98 -4.89
N HIS A 77 9.11 17.92 -4.42
CA HIS A 77 8.75 18.76 -3.26
C HIS A 77 7.48 19.57 -3.55
N ALA A 78 7.42 20.26 -4.69
CA ALA A 78 6.30 21.12 -5.05
C ALA A 78 4.98 20.34 -5.14
N LEU A 79 4.99 19.11 -5.66
CA LEU A 79 3.79 18.26 -5.74
C LEU A 79 3.24 17.84 -4.37
N TYR A 80 4.09 17.80 -3.33
CA TYR A 80 3.74 17.31 -1.99
C TYR A 80 3.75 18.38 -0.90
N GLU A 81 4.20 19.60 -1.21
CA GLU A 81 4.53 20.68 -0.28
C GLU A 81 3.48 20.91 0.81
N ASP A 82 2.20 20.96 0.42
CA ASP A 82 1.11 21.30 1.32
C ASP A 82 0.87 20.24 2.40
N ILE A 83 1.26 18.98 2.19
CA ILE A 83 1.09 17.90 3.17
C ILE A 83 2.38 17.50 3.87
N ILE A 84 3.50 18.17 3.62
CA ILE A 84 4.79 17.85 4.28
C ILE A 84 4.84 18.47 5.68
N GLY A 85 5.12 17.65 6.69
CA GLY A 85 5.37 18.13 8.05
C GLY A 85 4.28 19.08 8.56
N ASP A 86 4.68 20.23 9.11
CA ASP A 86 3.76 21.23 9.68
C ASP A 86 2.91 21.95 8.62
N ASN A 87 3.27 21.91 7.33
CA ASN A 87 2.43 22.49 6.27
C ASN A 87 1.06 21.81 6.23
N TYR A 88 0.99 20.52 6.62
CA TYR A 88 -0.27 19.79 6.71
C TYR A 88 -1.26 20.46 7.67
N CYS A 89 -0.82 21.21 8.69
CA CYS A 89 -1.71 21.97 9.56
C CYS A 89 -2.50 23.07 8.84
N PHE A 90 -2.06 23.48 7.64
CA PHE A 90 -2.65 24.53 6.82
C PHE A 90 -3.10 24.05 5.44
N SER A 91 -3.08 22.74 5.17
CA SER A 91 -3.56 22.16 3.93
C SER A 91 -5.06 21.89 3.99
N TYR A 92 -5.73 22.05 2.86
CA TYR A 92 -7.12 21.62 2.71
C TYR A 92 -7.28 20.10 2.80
N ALA A 93 -6.21 19.33 2.61
CA ALA A 93 -6.21 17.90 2.93
C ALA A 93 -6.49 17.68 4.42
N ASN A 94 -6.02 18.54 5.33
CA ASN A 94 -6.26 18.35 6.75
C ASN A 94 -7.73 18.63 7.12
N PRO A 95 -8.48 17.63 7.61
CA PRO A 95 -9.91 17.80 7.84
C PRO A 95 -10.21 18.85 8.91
N SER A 96 -9.35 19.04 9.92
CA SER A 96 -9.54 20.10 10.92
C SER A 96 -9.39 21.49 10.30
N TYR A 97 -8.37 21.69 9.46
CA TYR A 97 -8.18 22.97 8.75
C TYR A 97 -9.32 23.24 7.76
N ALA A 98 -9.70 22.25 6.96
CA ALA A 98 -10.81 22.39 6.01
C ALA A 98 -12.14 22.69 6.73
N CYS A 99 -12.44 22.03 7.85
CA CYS A 99 -13.65 22.30 8.63
C CYS A 99 -13.64 23.66 9.32
N GLU A 100 -12.46 24.17 9.72
CA GLU A 100 -12.33 25.53 10.21
C GLU A 100 -12.72 26.56 9.14
N LYS A 101 -12.29 26.34 7.88
CA LYS A 101 -12.56 27.27 6.77
C LYS A 101 -13.97 27.14 6.19
N PHE A 102 -14.51 25.93 6.11
CA PHE A 102 -15.71 25.62 5.32
C PHE A 102 -16.87 25.10 6.15
N GLY A 103 -16.72 25.06 7.47
CA GLY A 103 -17.66 24.39 8.38
C GLY A 103 -17.58 22.86 8.28
N GLU A 104 -18.19 22.18 9.24
CA GLU A 104 -18.00 20.73 9.44
C GLU A 104 -18.41 19.89 8.23
N LYS A 105 -19.50 20.26 7.55
CA LYS A 105 -20.06 19.47 6.45
C LYS A 105 -19.21 19.58 5.18
N PHE A 106 -19.04 20.80 4.65
CA PHE A 106 -18.26 21.02 3.45
C PHE A 106 -16.77 20.81 3.68
N GLY A 107 -16.24 21.17 4.86
CA GLY A 107 -14.83 20.93 5.19
C GLY A 107 -14.43 19.46 5.07
N LYS A 108 -15.25 18.52 5.57
CA LYS A 108 -15.03 17.08 5.41
C LYS A 108 -15.01 16.65 3.94
N LEU A 109 -15.98 17.11 3.14
CA LEU A 109 -16.06 16.75 1.72
C LEU A 109 -14.92 17.34 0.88
N LEU A 110 -14.55 18.60 1.12
CA LEU A 110 -13.50 19.28 0.38
C LEU A 110 -12.11 18.76 0.78
N SER A 111 -11.92 18.37 2.04
CA SER A 111 -10.71 17.66 2.50
C SER A 111 -10.55 16.29 1.85
N PHE A 112 -11.65 15.54 1.77
CA PHE A 112 -11.71 14.30 0.98
C PHE A 112 -11.37 14.53 -0.50
N LEU A 113 -12.02 15.52 -1.15
CA LEU A 113 -11.79 15.83 -2.56
C LEU A 113 -10.33 16.23 -2.81
N THR A 114 -9.73 17.04 -1.92
CA THR A 114 -8.31 17.37 -2.00
C THR A 114 -7.47 16.10 -1.95
N THR A 115 -7.75 15.18 -1.03
CA THR A 115 -7.04 13.89 -0.92
C THR A 115 -7.21 13.00 -2.15
N GLU A 116 -8.41 12.89 -2.71
CA GLU A 116 -8.65 12.13 -3.94
C GLU A 116 -7.93 12.76 -5.14
N LEU A 117 -7.93 14.09 -5.28
CA LEU A 117 -7.18 14.78 -6.32
C LEU A 117 -5.69 14.51 -6.23
N ARG A 118 -5.12 14.25 -5.05
CA ARG A 118 -3.68 13.90 -4.97
C ARG A 118 -3.33 12.60 -5.70
N SER A 119 -4.28 11.68 -5.87
CA SER A 119 -4.05 10.45 -6.63
C SER A 119 -3.67 10.71 -8.10
N ILE A 120 -4.09 11.84 -8.67
CA ILE A 120 -3.81 12.18 -10.07
C ILE A 120 -2.32 12.45 -10.32
N ILE A 121 -1.53 12.74 -9.28
CA ILE A 121 -0.07 12.79 -9.37
C ILE A 121 0.44 11.45 -9.91
N LEU A 122 -0.02 10.35 -9.31
CA LEU A 122 0.46 9.01 -9.59
C LEU A 122 0.02 8.58 -10.99
N TYR A 123 -1.23 8.87 -11.35
CA TYR A 123 -1.75 8.65 -12.70
C TYR A 123 -0.99 9.46 -13.76
N ALA A 124 -0.52 10.67 -13.44
CA ALA A 124 0.29 11.46 -14.36
C ALA A 124 1.66 10.82 -14.64
N TYR A 125 2.33 10.29 -13.62
CA TYR A 125 3.58 9.54 -13.80
C TYR A 125 3.37 8.22 -14.56
N GLU A 126 2.23 7.56 -14.32
CA GLU A 126 1.83 6.32 -15.00
C GLU A 126 1.20 6.57 -16.39
N GLY A 127 1.05 7.81 -16.84
CA GLY A 127 0.46 8.13 -18.14
C GLY A 127 -1.00 7.69 -18.28
N ARG A 128 -1.76 7.60 -17.18
CA ARG A 128 -3.16 7.17 -17.12
C ARG A 128 -4.12 8.36 -17.23
N LEU A 129 -4.35 8.87 -18.45
CA LEU A 129 -5.18 10.07 -18.65
C LEU A 129 -6.66 9.85 -18.35
N TYR A 130 -7.16 8.62 -18.43
CA TYR A 130 -8.55 8.33 -18.16
C TYR A 130 -8.90 8.67 -16.71
N GLU A 131 -8.15 8.13 -15.75
CA GLU A 131 -8.35 8.39 -14.33
C GLU A 131 -8.16 9.86 -13.99
N ILE A 132 -7.15 10.53 -14.56
CA ILE A 132 -6.99 11.97 -14.36
C ILE A 132 -8.25 12.71 -14.79
N THR A 133 -8.71 12.48 -16.02
CA THR A 133 -9.87 13.18 -16.60
C THR A 133 -11.11 13.07 -15.73
N VAL A 134 -11.44 11.88 -15.23
CA VAL A 134 -12.69 11.69 -14.47
C VAL A 134 -12.64 12.42 -13.12
N PHE A 135 -11.47 12.47 -12.46
CA PHE A 135 -11.31 13.28 -11.24
C PHE A 135 -11.35 14.80 -11.52
N LEU A 136 -10.86 15.24 -12.68
CA LEU A 136 -11.00 16.64 -13.11
C LEU A 136 -12.46 17.01 -13.36
N GLU A 137 -13.23 16.12 -14.00
CA GLU A 137 -14.66 16.33 -14.23
C GLU A 137 -15.45 16.41 -12.92
N LEU A 138 -15.13 15.58 -11.92
CA LEU A 138 -15.70 15.71 -10.57
C LEU A 138 -15.39 17.07 -9.93
N LEU A 139 -14.15 17.55 -10.06
CA LEU A 139 -13.77 18.88 -9.55
C LEU A 139 -14.58 19.99 -10.24
N ILE A 140 -14.79 19.90 -11.56
CA ILE A 140 -15.60 20.85 -12.33
C ILE A 140 -17.05 20.80 -11.90
N GLU A 141 -17.64 19.61 -11.75
CA GLU A 141 -19.02 19.47 -11.30
C GLU A 141 -19.22 20.11 -9.92
N ILE A 142 -18.30 19.82 -8.99
CA ILE A 142 -18.34 20.40 -7.65
C ILE A 142 -18.16 21.91 -7.70
N TYR A 143 -17.22 22.43 -8.50
CA TYR A 143 -17.04 23.87 -8.70
C TYR A 143 -18.35 24.55 -9.14
N ASN A 144 -19.04 23.99 -10.13
CA ASN A 144 -20.28 24.55 -10.65
C ASN A 144 -21.38 24.65 -9.59
N TYR A 145 -21.50 23.66 -8.67
CA TYR A 145 -22.43 23.77 -7.54
C TYR A 145 -22.12 24.94 -6.60
N PHE A 146 -20.85 25.33 -6.49
CA PHE A 146 -20.42 26.50 -5.72
C PHE A 146 -20.50 27.83 -6.49
N GLU A 147 -20.72 27.82 -7.81
CA GLU A 147 -21.10 29.03 -8.55
C GLU A 147 -22.56 29.42 -8.27
N GLU A 148 -23.40 28.42 -7.99
CA GLU A 148 -24.84 28.56 -7.76
C GLU A 148 -25.22 28.16 -6.30
N GLU A 149 -24.48 28.67 -5.30
CA GLU A 149 -24.67 28.31 -3.87
C GLU A 149 -26.09 28.55 -3.33
N ASP A 150 -26.86 29.44 -3.96
CA ASP A 150 -28.24 29.73 -3.58
C ASP A 150 -29.22 28.64 -4.08
N GLU A 151 -28.82 27.82 -5.06
CA GLU A 151 -29.61 26.75 -5.65
C GLU A 151 -29.23 25.36 -5.12
N TYR A 152 -27.93 25.14 -4.86
CA TYR A 152 -27.41 23.84 -4.44
C TYR A 152 -27.04 23.78 -2.96
N THR A 153 -27.14 22.57 -2.41
CA THR A 153 -26.87 22.32 -1.01
C THR A 153 -25.71 21.36 -0.83
N TYR A 154 -25.26 21.22 0.42
CA TYR A 154 -24.34 20.15 0.82
C TYR A 154 -24.76 18.76 0.33
N LYS A 155 -26.06 18.48 0.25
CA LYS A 155 -26.55 17.16 -0.21
C LYS A 155 -26.26 16.92 -1.68
N ASP A 156 -26.27 17.97 -2.50
CA ASP A 156 -26.03 17.90 -3.93
C ASP A 156 -24.53 17.63 -4.19
N VAL A 157 -23.64 18.37 -3.52
CA VAL A 157 -22.19 18.10 -3.57
C VAL A 157 -21.85 16.71 -3.03
N LYS A 158 -22.49 16.29 -1.93
CA LYS A 158 -22.31 14.93 -1.40
C LYS A 158 -22.79 13.87 -2.39
N ARG A 159 -23.90 14.12 -3.08
CA ARG A 159 -24.46 13.20 -4.08
C ARG A 159 -23.51 13.08 -5.26
N ALA A 160 -22.95 14.16 -5.78
CA ALA A 160 -21.96 14.11 -6.85
C ALA A 160 -20.74 13.24 -6.50
N VAL A 161 -20.22 13.36 -5.26
CA VAL A 161 -19.17 12.47 -4.77
C VAL A 161 -19.63 11.00 -4.73
N TYR A 162 -20.85 10.73 -4.24
CA TYR A 162 -21.38 9.37 -4.19
C TYR A 162 -21.56 8.77 -5.59
N ASP A 163 -22.19 9.53 -6.50
CA ASP A 163 -22.49 9.12 -7.86
C ASP A 163 -21.18 8.86 -8.62
N PHE A 164 -20.21 9.78 -8.54
CA PHE A 164 -18.87 9.58 -9.08
C PHE A 164 -18.22 8.27 -8.59
N MET A 165 -18.20 8.06 -7.28
CA MET A 165 -17.57 6.87 -6.69
C MET A 165 -18.28 5.59 -7.15
N SER A 166 -19.60 5.63 -7.31
CA SER A 166 -20.43 4.51 -7.76
C SER A 166 -20.25 4.22 -9.26
N ASP A 167 -20.27 5.26 -10.09
CA ASP A 167 -20.20 5.17 -11.55
C ASP A 167 -18.81 4.70 -12.00
N TYR A 168 -17.76 5.28 -11.43
CA TYR A 168 -16.38 4.90 -11.72
C TYR A 168 -15.86 3.76 -10.84
N CYS A 169 -16.71 3.16 -9.99
CA CYS A 169 -16.34 2.02 -9.14
C CYS A 169 -15.77 0.87 -9.98
N GLU A 170 -16.41 0.56 -11.10
CA GLU A 170 -16.02 -0.52 -12.01
C GLU A 170 -14.60 -0.32 -12.53
N VAL A 171 -14.29 0.85 -13.10
CA VAL A 171 -12.96 1.17 -13.63
C VAL A 171 -11.91 1.14 -12.53
N LEU A 172 -12.16 1.80 -11.40
CA LEU A 172 -11.19 1.90 -10.31
C LEU A 172 -10.90 0.53 -9.67
N VAL A 173 -11.91 -0.34 -9.53
CA VAL A 173 -11.75 -1.69 -8.97
C VAL A 173 -11.12 -2.63 -10.00
N GLU A 174 -11.51 -2.54 -11.27
CA GLU A 174 -10.92 -3.33 -12.35
C GLU A 174 -9.42 -3.09 -12.45
N ASN A 175 -9.00 -1.82 -12.52
CA ASN A 175 -7.59 -1.47 -12.58
C ASN A 175 -6.81 -2.02 -11.39
N ARG A 176 -7.42 -2.05 -10.20
CA ARG A 176 -6.80 -2.63 -9.00
C ARG A 176 -6.63 -4.14 -9.08
N VAL A 177 -7.60 -4.87 -9.64
CA VAL A 177 -7.47 -6.32 -9.88
C VAL A 177 -6.42 -6.57 -10.95
N ARG A 178 -6.44 -5.81 -12.04
CA ARG A 178 -5.48 -5.93 -13.13
C ARG A 178 -4.05 -5.70 -12.65
N ASP A 179 -3.81 -4.64 -11.88
CA ASP A 179 -2.51 -4.34 -11.23
C ASP A 179 -1.95 -5.54 -10.44
N LEU A 180 -2.81 -6.36 -9.82
CA LEU A 180 -2.42 -7.52 -9.03
C LEU A 180 -2.00 -8.73 -9.89
N VAL A 181 -2.64 -8.94 -11.04
CA VAL A 181 -2.55 -10.21 -11.79
C VAL A 181 -1.95 -10.07 -13.19
N ASP A 182 -1.78 -8.85 -13.68
CA ASP A 182 -1.32 -8.59 -15.04
C ASP A 182 0.14 -8.09 -15.08
N PRO A 183 1.11 -8.94 -15.48
CA PRO A 183 2.51 -8.52 -15.58
C PRO A 183 2.77 -7.54 -16.74
N GLU A 184 1.81 -7.34 -17.66
CA GLU A 184 1.93 -6.33 -18.72
C GLU A 184 1.83 -4.91 -18.18
N LEU A 185 1.29 -4.72 -16.97
CA LEU A 185 1.36 -3.46 -16.23
C LEU A 185 2.74 -3.28 -15.60
N SER A 186 3.72 -3.02 -16.46
CA SER A 186 5.14 -3.12 -16.14
C SER A 186 5.79 -1.87 -15.54
N PHE A 187 5.05 -0.79 -15.23
CA PHE A 187 5.61 0.51 -14.82
C PHE A 187 6.80 0.43 -13.85
N ALA A 188 6.61 -0.20 -12.68
CA ALA A 188 7.68 -0.34 -11.71
C ALA A 188 8.76 -1.32 -12.18
N THR A 189 8.38 -2.44 -12.80
CA THR A 189 9.31 -3.43 -13.35
C THR A 189 10.25 -2.79 -14.39
N ASP A 190 9.73 -1.95 -15.28
CA ASP A 190 10.51 -1.25 -16.31
C ASP A 190 11.49 -0.27 -15.67
N ILE A 191 11.06 0.54 -14.69
CA ILE A 191 11.97 1.42 -13.94
C ILE A 191 13.10 0.60 -13.30
N ILE A 192 12.77 -0.51 -12.62
CA ILE A 192 13.73 -1.35 -11.91
C ILE A 192 14.70 -2.03 -12.88
N MET A 193 14.24 -2.48 -14.04
CA MET A 193 15.06 -3.28 -14.97
C MET A 193 15.86 -2.43 -15.95
N GLU A 194 15.34 -1.26 -16.35
CA GLU A 194 15.91 -0.45 -17.44
C GLU A 194 16.72 0.76 -16.94
N SER A 195 16.48 1.27 -15.73
CA SER A 195 17.21 2.44 -15.19
C SER A 195 18.64 2.10 -14.74
N ASP A 196 19.52 3.10 -14.71
CA ASP A 196 20.75 3.02 -13.92
C ASP A 196 20.45 3.28 -12.44
N LEU A 197 20.46 2.22 -11.61
CA LEU A 197 20.14 2.35 -10.19
C LEU A 197 21.25 2.99 -9.36
N THR A 198 22.42 3.27 -9.96
CA THR A 198 23.45 4.08 -9.31
C THR A 198 23.15 5.58 -9.39
N ASP A 199 22.27 5.98 -10.32
CA ASP A 199 21.78 7.34 -10.45
C ASP A 199 20.42 7.50 -9.77
N LEU A 200 20.40 8.09 -8.57
CA LEU A 200 19.20 8.20 -7.72
C LEU A 200 18.02 8.96 -8.35
N ARG A 201 18.22 9.60 -9.52
CA ARG A 201 17.12 10.20 -10.30
C ARG A 201 15.99 9.21 -10.61
N TYR A 202 16.27 7.91 -10.73
CA TYR A 202 15.23 6.91 -10.99
C TYR A 202 14.13 6.88 -9.90
N LEU A 203 14.46 7.19 -8.63
CA LEU A 203 13.48 7.18 -7.54
C LEU A 203 12.35 8.18 -7.78
N TYR A 204 12.65 9.31 -8.41
CA TYR A 204 11.67 10.35 -8.72
C TYR A 204 10.77 10.00 -9.91
N GLN A 205 11.09 8.96 -10.68
CA GLN A 205 10.26 8.49 -11.79
C GLN A 205 9.00 7.78 -11.31
N TYR A 206 8.97 7.29 -10.06
CA TYR A 206 7.78 6.64 -9.50
C TYR A 206 6.64 7.61 -9.21
N GLY A 207 6.92 8.91 -9.08
CA GLY A 207 5.94 9.91 -8.64
C GLY A 207 5.58 9.87 -7.16
N GLU A 208 6.19 8.98 -6.37
CA GLU A 208 6.06 8.97 -4.90
C GLU A 208 6.82 10.15 -4.26
N PHE A 209 6.46 10.52 -3.03
CA PHE A 209 7.24 11.49 -2.25
C PHE A 209 8.55 10.86 -1.77
N ILE A 210 9.69 11.37 -2.24
CA ILE A 210 11.00 10.80 -1.96
C ILE A 210 11.64 11.52 -0.77
N THR A 211 11.93 10.76 0.29
CA THR A 211 12.56 11.28 1.50
C THR A 211 14.02 10.83 1.62
N VAL A 212 14.66 11.22 2.71
CA VAL A 212 15.99 10.73 3.07
C VAL A 212 16.03 9.21 3.26
N ASN A 213 14.90 8.58 3.61
CA ASN A 213 14.84 7.13 3.80
C ASN A 213 15.09 6.39 2.49
N GLU A 214 14.36 6.74 1.42
CA GLU A 214 14.53 6.12 0.10
C GLU A 214 15.94 6.38 -0.46
N LEU A 215 16.41 7.63 -0.38
CA LEU A 215 17.72 8.04 -0.89
C LEU A 215 18.88 7.30 -0.18
N LYS A 216 18.94 7.36 1.16
CA LYS A 216 20.04 6.72 1.90
C LYS A 216 19.98 5.20 1.84
N THR A 217 18.80 4.62 1.70
CA THR A 217 18.66 3.17 1.48
C THR A 217 19.26 2.79 0.13
N ALA A 218 18.90 3.50 -0.95
CA ALA A 218 19.48 3.28 -2.28
C ALA A 218 21.00 3.50 -2.30
N GLU A 219 21.49 4.58 -1.68
CA GLU A 219 22.94 4.86 -1.53
C GLU A 219 23.67 3.73 -0.79
N PHE A 220 23.11 3.28 0.34
CA PHE A 220 23.69 2.19 1.11
C PHE A 220 23.73 0.90 0.29
N LEU A 221 22.62 0.52 -0.35
CA LEU A 221 22.61 -0.65 -1.22
C LEU A 221 23.58 -0.52 -2.38
N ASN A 222 23.77 0.67 -2.96
CA ASN A 222 24.76 0.94 -3.99
C ASN A 222 26.21 0.79 -3.50
N SER A 223 26.46 1.01 -2.20
CA SER A 223 27.78 0.79 -1.60
C SER A 223 28.15 -0.69 -1.43
N LEU A 224 27.17 -1.60 -1.45
CA LEU A 224 27.41 -3.03 -1.25
C LEU A 224 27.96 -3.71 -2.52
N PRO A 225 28.82 -4.73 -2.39
CA PRO A 225 29.21 -5.59 -3.51
C PRO A 225 28.00 -6.29 -4.12
N GLN A 226 28.04 -6.53 -5.45
CA GLN A 226 26.95 -7.22 -6.15
C GLN A 226 26.66 -8.61 -5.59
N SER A 227 27.69 -9.32 -5.09
CA SER A 227 27.51 -10.62 -4.45
C SER A 227 26.66 -10.57 -3.18
N GLN A 228 26.79 -9.51 -2.37
CA GLN A 228 25.97 -9.34 -1.16
C GLN A 228 24.51 -9.00 -1.52
N ILE A 229 24.30 -8.13 -2.51
CA ILE A 229 22.96 -7.84 -3.01
C ILE A 229 22.29 -9.11 -3.55
N GLN A 230 23.05 -9.94 -4.27
CA GLN A 230 22.55 -11.22 -4.78
C GLN A 230 22.21 -12.17 -3.62
N GLU A 231 23.04 -12.30 -2.60
CA GLU A 231 22.79 -13.15 -1.42
C GLU A 231 21.51 -12.74 -0.66
N MET A 232 21.28 -11.42 -0.51
CA MET A 232 20.04 -10.89 0.06
C MET A 232 18.83 -11.32 -0.76
N ALA A 233 18.88 -11.13 -2.08
CA ALA A 233 17.79 -11.53 -2.98
C ALA A 233 17.60 -13.05 -3.05
N ASP A 234 18.68 -13.84 -3.00
CA ASP A 234 18.63 -15.30 -2.96
C ASP A 234 17.92 -15.77 -1.70
N THR A 235 18.27 -15.22 -0.53
CA THR A 235 17.61 -15.53 0.74
C THR A 235 16.11 -15.27 0.69
N TYR A 236 15.74 -14.09 0.18
CA TYR A 236 14.34 -13.68 0.02
C TYR A 236 13.55 -14.59 -0.94
N THR A 237 14.08 -14.84 -2.14
CA THR A 237 13.39 -15.64 -3.16
C THR A 237 13.42 -17.14 -2.87
N GLU A 238 14.44 -17.65 -2.19
CA GLU A 238 14.52 -19.03 -1.75
C GLU A 238 13.56 -19.32 -0.59
N GLY A 239 13.38 -18.37 0.34
CA GLY A 239 12.31 -18.44 1.35
C GLY A 239 10.96 -18.70 0.68
N TYR A 240 10.64 -17.92 -0.36
CA TYR A 240 9.42 -18.06 -1.14
C TYR A 240 9.25 -19.44 -1.78
N ARG A 241 10.30 -19.95 -2.42
CA ARG A 241 10.29 -21.30 -3.00
C ARG A 241 10.11 -22.39 -1.93
N ARG A 242 10.73 -22.22 -0.76
CA ARG A 242 10.59 -23.15 0.37
C ARG A 242 9.19 -23.13 0.96
N GLY A 243 8.53 -21.97 0.98
CA GLY A 243 7.12 -21.86 1.37
C GLY A 243 6.20 -22.77 0.53
N PHE A 244 6.42 -22.85 -0.79
CA PHE A 244 5.71 -23.82 -1.64
C PHE A 244 5.99 -25.28 -1.25
N ILE A 245 7.26 -25.63 -1.01
CA ILE A 245 7.67 -27.00 -0.68
C ILE A 245 7.10 -27.44 0.67
N ASN A 246 7.25 -26.62 1.69
CA ASN A 246 6.87 -26.95 3.06
C ASN A 246 5.35 -27.10 3.19
N ASN A 247 4.59 -26.29 2.45
CA ASN A 247 3.13 -26.38 2.38
C ASN A 247 2.61 -27.38 1.34
N ARG A 248 3.50 -28.14 0.67
CA ARG A 248 3.16 -29.14 -0.36
C ARG A 248 2.34 -28.57 -1.52
N LEU A 249 2.62 -27.32 -1.88
CA LEU A 249 1.97 -26.58 -2.96
C LEU A 249 2.71 -26.79 -4.28
N ASP A 250 1.96 -26.80 -5.38
CA ASP A 250 2.49 -27.02 -6.72
C ASP A 250 2.74 -25.69 -7.43
N MET A 251 3.98 -25.18 -7.33
CA MET A 251 4.41 -23.94 -7.96
C MET A 251 4.33 -23.98 -9.50
N SER A 252 4.40 -25.16 -10.13
CA SER A 252 4.41 -25.29 -11.59
C SER A 252 3.08 -24.88 -12.25
N LYS A 253 2.01 -24.76 -11.45
CA LYS A 253 0.70 -24.27 -11.88
C LYS A 253 0.57 -22.75 -11.83
N LYS A 254 1.61 -22.06 -11.37
CA LYS A 254 1.62 -20.61 -11.17
C LYS A 254 2.60 -19.95 -12.13
N ALA A 255 2.32 -18.68 -12.46
CA ALA A 255 3.13 -17.91 -13.40
C ALA A 255 3.48 -16.51 -12.88
N TYR A 256 2.77 -15.97 -11.88
CA TYR A 256 2.95 -14.59 -11.45
C TYR A 256 3.20 -14.46 -9.95
N VAL A 257 4.28 -13.79 -9.57
CA VAL A 257 4.58 -13.46 -8.17
C VAL A 257 4.40 -11.97 -7.94
N ASN A 258 3.76 -11.57 -6.84
CA ASN A 258 3.57 -10.16 -6.55
C ASN A 258 4.64 -9.63 -5.59
N ILE A 259 5.52 -8.76 -6.07
CA ILE A 259 6.57 -8.15 -5.24
C ILE A 259 6.04 -6.87 -4.62
N ARG A 260 6.17 -6.74 -3.29
CA ARG A 260 5.80 -5.53 -2.52
C ARG A 260 7.02 -5.05 -1.74
N TYR A 261 7.35 -3.77 -1.81
CA TYR A 261 8.56 -3.23 -1.17
C TYR A 261 8.46 -1.72 -0.96
N GLN A 262 9.29 -1.13 -0.11
CA GLN A 262 9.42 0.33 -0.05
C GLN A 262 10.50 0.82 -1.02
N LEU A 263 10.30 1.96 -1.68
CA LEU A 263 11.31 2.53 -2.59
C LEU A 263 12.68 2.67 -1.90
N GLY A 264 13.75 2.54 -2.69
CA GLY A 264 15.13 2.48 -2.23
C GLY A 264 15.74 1.07 -2.25
N TYR A 265 14.92 0.01 -2.32
CA TYR A 265 15.35 -1.40 -2.37
C TYR A 265 15.51 -1.97 -3.79
N GLU A 266 15.38 -1.15 -4.83
CA GLU A 266 15.30 -1.57 -6.24
C GLU A 266 16.50 -2.41 -6.68
N ARG A 267 17.69 -2.16 -6.14
CA ARG A 267 18.90 -2.94 -6.48
C ARG A 267 18.77 -4.41 -6.06
N MET A 268 18.18 -4.66 -4.88
CA MET A 268 17.84 -6.01 -4.41
C MET A 268 16.65 -6.58 -5.19
N VAL A 269 15.60 -5.77 -5.41
CA VAL A 269 14.40 -6.20 -6.16
C VAL A 269 14.74 -6.62 -7.59
N ARG A 270 15.65 -5.93 -8.27
CA ARG A 270 16.17 -6.33 -9.59
C ARG A 270 16.75 -7.74 -9.57
N CYS A 271 17.50 -8.09 -8.54
CA CYS A 271 18.04 -9.44 -8.38
C CYS A 271 16.93 -10.45 -8.09
N ALA A 272 15.95 -10.08 -7.25
CA ALA A 272 14.78 -10.91 -6.94
C ALA A 272 13.92 -11.19 -8.19
N ILE A 273 13.67 -10.18 -9.04
CA ILE A 273 12.97 -10.34 -10.32
C ILE A 273 13.66 -11.41 -11.18
N ASN A 274 14.98 -11.32 -11.32
CA ASN A 274 15.75 -12.29 -12.09
C ASN A 274 15.70 -13.69 -11.47
N ASN A 275 15.69 -13.80 -10.14
CA ASN A 275 15.54 -15.08 -9.45
C ASN A 275 14.16 -15.70 -9.67
N PHE A 276 13.08 -14.92 -9.54
CA PHE A 276 11.72 -15.41 -9.79
C PHE A 276 11.52 -15.84 -11.25
N ARG A 277 12.08 -15.09 -12.21
CA ARG A 277 12.06 -15.50 -13.63
C ARG A 277 12.75 -16.84 -13.86
N LYS A 278 13.87 -17.12 -13.18
CA LYS A 278 14.52 -18.46 -13.21
C LYS A 278 13.64 -19.55 -12.60
N MET A 279 12.73 -19.21 -11.68
CA MET A 279 11.74 -20.12 -11.11
C MET A 279 10.48 -20.26 -11.98
N GLY A 280 10.40 -19.57 -13.12
CA GLY A 280 9.23 -19.57 -14.00
C GLY A 280 8.11 -18.60 -13.57
N LEU A 281 8.40 -17.65 -12.69
CA LEU A 281 7.45 -16.67 -12.19
C LEU A 281 7.81 -15.26 -12.70
N GLU A 282 6.89 -14.63 -13.42
CA GLU A 282 7.01 -13.23 -13.84
C GLU A 282 6.50 -12.30 -12.71
N PRO A 283 7.23 -11.22 -12.38
CA PRO A 283 6.79 -10.30 -11.34
C PRO A 283 5.59 -9.44 -11.76
N THR A 284 4.65 -9.26 -10.83
CA THR A 284 3.67 -8.17 -10.81
C THR A 284 4.05 -7.20 -9.69
N ILE A 285 4.23 -5.92 -10.02
CA ILE A 285 4.70 -4.91 -9.06
C ILE A 285 3.80 -3.69 -9.15
N TYR A 286 2.83 -3.60 -8.23
CA TYR A 286 1.82 -2.55 -8.23
C TYR A 286 1.97 -1.59 -7.04
N ARG A 287 1.47 -0.37 -7.22
CA ARG A 287 1.54 0.69 -6.20
C ARG A 287 0.55 0.49 -5.05
N ALA A 288 0.89 0.96 -3.85
CA ALA A 288 -0.10 1.17 -2.81
C ALA A 288 -1.30 2.01 -3.31
N ALA A 289 -2.52 1.64 -2.91
CA ALA A 289 -3.72 2.34 -3.35
C ALA A 289 -3.86 3.71 -2.65
N TYR A 290 -4.19 4.75 -3.41
CA TYR A 290 -4.36 6.12 -2.90
C TYR A 290 -5.81 6.61 -2.89
N ASN A 291 -6.72 5.99 -3.64
CA ASN A 291 -8.13 6.37 -3.66
C ASN A 291 -8.92 5.63 -2.58
N ALA A 292 -9.90 6.29 -1.97
CA ALA A 292 -10.71 5.77 -0.88
C ALA A 292 -11.49 4.49 -1.25
N VAL A 293 -11.79 4.27 -2.53
CA VAL A 293 -12.41 3.04 -3.02
C VAL A 293 -11.52 1.81 -2.80
N ASN A 294 -10.20 1.94 -3.02
CA ASN A 294 -9.25 0.81 -3.03
C ASN A 294 -8.33 0.78 -1.81
N LYS A 295 -8.24 1.87 -1.03
CA LYS A 295 -7.45 1.95 0.20
C LYS A 295 -7.93 0.94 1.25
N LEU A 296 -6.99 0.28 1.91
CA LEU A 296 -7.24 -0.51 3.11
C LEU A 296 -6.82 0.29 4.34
N GLN A 297 -7.68 1.20 4.76
CA GLN A 297 -7.37 2.15 5.82
C GLN A 297 -6.09 2.96 5.53
N HIS A 298 -5.15 2.96 6.47
CA HIS A 298 -3.84 3.61 6.36
C HIS A 298 -2.75 2.65 5.84
N LEU A 299 -3.09 1.40 5.50
CA LEU A 299 -2.11 0.42 5.07
C LEU A 299 -1.69 0.67 3.62
N LYS A 300 -0.38 0.71 3.40
CA LYS A 300 0.23 0.79 2.06
C LYS A 300 0.61 -0.60 1.57
N ILE A 301 -0.27 -1.22 0.77
CA ILE A 301 -0.05 -2.56 0.19
C ILE A 301 0.36 -2.42 -1.28
N GLY A 302 1.56 -2.85 -1.61
CA GLY A 302 2.21 -2.65 -2.92
C GLY A 302 3.55 -1.95 -2.72
N TYR A 303 4.15 -1.44 -3.80
CA TYR A 303 5.28 -0.52 -3.66
C TYR A 303 4.81 0.88 -3.22
N HIS A 304 5.62 1.54 -2.41
CA HIS A 304 5.34 2.88 -1.89
C HIS A 304 6.61 3.54 -1.33
N ALA A 305 6.56 4.84 -1.06
CA ALA A 305 7.58 5.55 -0.27
C ALA A 305 7.09 5.90 1.14
N THR A 306 8.03 6.40 1.95
CA THR A 306 7.76 7.03 3.26
C THR A 306 6.64 8.05 3.13
N SER A 307 5.71 8.06 4.09
CA SER A 307 4.62 9.01 4.09
C SER A 307 5.12 10.45 4.21
N PRO A 308 4.64 11.41 3.39
CA PRO A 308 4.94 12.82 3.61
C PRO A 308 4.44 13.33 4.96
N ASN A 309 3.38 12.70 5.50
CA ASN A 309 2.87 12.96 6.83
C ASN A 309 2.01 11.79 7.34
N LYS A 310 2.44 11.11 8.41
CA LYS A 310 1.73 9.95 8.99
C LYS A 310 0.35 10.34 9.57
N GLN A 311 0.13 11.60 9.97
CA GLN A 311 -1.18 12.10 10.40
C GLN A 311 -2.14 12.26 9.22
N TYR A 312 -1.65 12.64 8.03
CA TYR A 312 -2.45 12.67 6.82
C TYR A 312 -3.00 11.27 6.48
N ASP A 313 -2.15 10.26 6.45
CA ASP A 313 -2.58 8.87 6.19
C ASP A 313 -3.59 8.38 7.24
N TYR A 314 -3.40 8.78 8.51
CA TYR A 314 -4.34 8.45 9.57
C TYR A 314 -5.68 9.16 9.41
N ASP A 315 -5.70 10.47 9.15
CA ASP A 315 -6.92 11.28 9.04
C ASP A 315 -7.85 10.78 7.92
N HIS A 316 -7.27 10.28 6.83
CA HIS A 316 -8.02 9.84 5.63
C HIS A 316 -8.30 8.33 5.57
N ARG A 317 -7.97 7.57 6.62
CA ARG A 317 -8.11 6.10 6.63
C ARG A 317 -9.55 5.59 6.49
N PHE A 318 -10.56 6.43 6.74
CA PHE A 318 -11.98 6.04 6.68
C PHE A 318 -12.81 6.93 5.76
N ASP A 319 -12.19 7.61 4.81
CA ASP A 319 -12.86 8.48 3.84
C ASP A 319 -13.95 7.78 3.03
N ILE A 320 -13.82 6.45 2.84
CA ILE A 320 -14.88 5.61 2.26
C ILE A 320 -16.23 5.82 2.97
N GLY A 321 -16.24 6.16 4.26
CA GLY A 321 -17.42 6.46 5.05
C GLY A 321 -18.28 7.62 4.53
N LEU A 322 -17.78 8.45 3.62
CA LEU A 322 -18.57 9.49 2.96
C LEU A 322 -19.62 8.93 2.00
N PHE A 323 -19.33 7.80 1.36
CA PHE A 323 -20.16 7.17 0.32
C PHE A 323 -20.44 5.68 0.57
N PHE A 324 -19.94 5.09 1.66
CA PHE A 324 -20.14 3.68 1.95
C PHE A 324 -21.51 3.39 2.55
N ASP A 325 -22.35 2.70 1.77
CA ASP A 325 -23.61 2.13 2.22
C ASP A 325 -23.83 0.73 1.63
N LYS A 326 -25.03 0.17 1.79
CA LYS A 326 -25.35 -1.17 1.28
C LYS A 326 -25.30 -1.22 -0.25
N ALA A 327 -25.81 -0.21 -0.95
CA ALA A 327 -25.83 -0.21 -2.40
C ALA A 327 -24.41 -0.13 -2.97
N PHE A 328 -23.59 0.75 -2.40
CA PHE A 328 -22.18 0.86 -2.78
C PHE A 328 -21.40 -0.43 -2.48
N LYS A 329 -21.66 -1.09 -1.33
CA LYS A 329 -21.07 -2.40 -1.00
C LYS A 329 -21.35 -3.42 -2.12
N GLU A 330 -22.61 -3.58 -2.52
CA GLU A 330 -22.99 -4.54 -3.56
C GLU A 330 -22.36 -4.16 -4.91
N ARG A 331 -22.38 -2.87 -5.30
CA ARG A 331 -21.72 -2.39 -6.52
C ARG A 331 -20.24 -2.71 -6.54
N LYS A 332 -19.52 -2.45 -5.44
CA LYS A 332 -18.09 -2.76 -5.33
C LYS A 332 -17.81 -4.26 -5.42
N LEU A 333 -18.62 -5.11 -4.79
CA LEU A 333 -18.48 -6.57 -4.90
C LEU A 333 -18.77 -7.08 -6.31
N GLU A 334 -19.76 -6.51 -6.98
CA GLU A 334 -20.08 -6.82 -8.37
C GLU A 334 -18.92 -6.43 -9.30
N SER A 335 -18.42 -5.20 -9.20
CA SER A 335 -17.25 -4.73 -9.96
C SER A 335 -16.03 -5.62 -9.73
N LEU A 336 -15.78 -6.02 -8.47
CA LEU A 336 -14.66 -6.91 -8.12
C LEU A 336 -14.82 -8.30 -8.76
N ARG A 337 -16.03 -8.86 -8.76
CA ARG A 337 -16.32 -10.14 -9.41
C ARG A 337 -16.17 -10.05 -10.92
N GLN A 338 -16.69 -8.99 -11.55
CA GLN A 338 -16.56 -8.78 -12.99
C GLN A 338 -15.10 -8.66 -13.41
N ALA A 339 -14.29 -7.88 -12.68
CA ALA A 339 -12.86 -7.77 -12.92
C ALA A 339 -12.13 -9.11 -12.76
N PHE A 340 -12.43 -9.89 -11.71
CA PHE A 340 -11.85 -11.22 -11.55
C PHE A 340 -12.28 -12.21 -12.65
N GLU A 341 -13.51 -12.13 -13.17
CA GLU A 341 -13.94 -12.93 -14.31
C GLU A 341 -13.20 -12.52 -15.60
N GLN A 342 -13.02 -11.22 -15.83
CA GLN A 342 -12.27 -10.70 -16.98
C GLN A 342 -10.81 -11.15 -16.98
N TYR A 343 -10.16 -11.14 -15.81
CA TYR A 343 -8.76 -11.55 -15.64
C TYR A 343 -8.60 -12.96 -15.06
N LYS A 344 -9.62 -13.83 -15.17
CA LYS A 344 -9.68 -15.14 -14.49
C LYS A 344 -8.47 -16.03 -14.78
N GLU A 345 -8.06 -16.11 -16.04
CA GLU A 345 -6.90 -16.89 -16.45
C GLU A 345 -5.63 -16.37 -15.77
N LYS A 346 -5.43 -15.05 -15.73
CA LYS A 346 -4.28 -14.43 -15.06
C LYS A 346 -4.35 -14.61 -13.54
N ALA A 347 -5.54 -14.44 -12.94
CA ALA A 347 -5.79 -14.60 -11.51
C ALA A 347 -5.49 -16.02 -11.00
N ASN A 348 -5.86 -17.06 -11.76
CA ASN A 348 -5.58 -18.45 -11.41
C ASN A 348 -4.08 -18.78 -11.33
N LEU A 349 -3.26 -18.05 -12.10
CA LEU A 349 -1.82 -18.19 -12.18
C LEU A 349 -1.06 -17.38 -11.11
N TYR A 350 -1.78 -16.63 -10.28
CA TYR A 350 -1.21 -15.88 -9.16
C TYR A 350 -0.60 -16.82 -8.12
N ALA A 351 0.68 -16.60 -7.79
CA ALA A 351 1.49 -17.42 -6.90
C ALA A 351 1.52 -16.88 -5.46
N GLY A 352 1.00 -15.68 -5.21
CA GLY A 352 1.03 -15.03 -3.91
C GLY A 352 2.07 -13.92 -3.79
N PRO A 353 2.08 -13.21 -2.64
CA PRO A 353 2.93 -12.06 -2.44
C PRO A 353 4.32 -12.43 -1.91
N ALA A 354 5.35 -11.75 -2.41
CA ALA A 354 6.67 -11.71 -1.83
C ALA A 354 6.91 -10.27 -1.36
N VAL A 355 7.17 -10.10 -0.05
CA VAL A 355 7.12 -8.80 0.63
C VAL A 355 8.48 -8.48 1.24
N ILE A 356 8.98 -7.28 0.94
CA ILE A 356 10.08 -6.64 1.66
C ILE A 356 9.46 -5.56 2.56
N GLU A 357 9.43 -5.84 3.86
CA GLU A 357 8.99 -4.88 4.88
C GLU A 357 10.14 -4.04 5.41
N VAL A 358 9.77 -2.90 5.99
CA VAL A 358 10.71 -2.03 6.68
C VAL A 358 10.44 -1.97 8.18
N PHE A 359 11.46 -1.65 8.97
CA PHE A 359 11.33 -1.33 10.39
C PHE A 359 12.28 -0.20 10.80
N GLY A 360 12.10 0.33 12.01
CA GLY A 360 12.94 1.42 12.53
C GLY A 360 12.44 2.82 12.18
N GLU A 361 11.21 2.93 11.65
CA GLU A 361 10.51 4.21 11.56
C GLU A 361 10.29 4.82 12.96
N GLU A 362 10.28 6.15 13.03
CA GLU A 362 9.91 6.90 14.22
C GLU A 362 8.50 6.51 14.66
N LEU A 363 8.38 6.30 15.97
CA LEU A 363 7.11 6.03 16.62
C LEU A 363 6.16 7.21 16.38
N PHE A 364 5.03 6.90 15.76
CA PHE A 364 3.97 7.87 15.50
C PHE A 364 2.75 7.57 16.37
N ALA A 365 2.31 8.57 17.12
CA ALA A 365 1.07 8.54 17.88
C ALA A 365 0.07 9.49 17.21
N PRO A 366 -0.94 8.98 16.48
CA PRO A 366 -1.88 9.84 15.78
C PRO A 366 -2.78 10.62 16.72
N GLU A 367 -3.09 11.85 16.35
CA GLU A 367 -4.16 12.64 16.96
C GLU A 367 -5.51 12.18 16.41
N ASP A 368 -6.46 11.82 17.29
CA ASP A 368 -7.82 11.48 16.88
C ASP A 368 -8.67 12.75 16.68
N LYS A 369 -8.56 13.33 15.49
CA LYS A 369 -9.33 14.53 15.10
C LYS A 369 -10.82 14.20 14.99
N LYS A 370 -11.67 15.08 15.54
CA LYS A 370 -13.14 14.95 15.45
C LYS A 370 -13.65 15.20 14.02
N GLU A 371 -12.89 15.96 13.23
CA GLU A 371 -13.20 16.31 11.85
C GLU A 371 -12.85 15.19 10.86
N ALA A 372 -11.95 14.27 11.21
CA ALA A 372 -11.65 13.11 10.37
C ALA A 372 -12.90 12.22 10.20
N VAL A 373 -13.07 11.64 9.00
CA VAL A 373 -14.21 10.76 8.71
C VAL A 373 -14.09 9.50 9.58
N LYS A 374 -15.21 9.07 10.15
CA LYS A 374 -15.31 7.84 10.96
C LYS A 374 -16.50 7.03 10.47
N LEU A 375 -16.33 5.72 10.39
CA LEU A 375 -17.43 4.81 10.09
C LEU A 375 -18.42 4.78 11.25
N ASP A 376 -19.69 5.01 10.97
CA ASP A 376 -20.76 4.80 11.94
C ASP A 376 -20.97 3.29 12.22
N LYS A 377 -21.80 2.94 13.22
CA LYS A 377 -22.04 1.53 13.58
C LYS A 377 -22.60 0.69 12.43
N ARG A 378 -23.41 1.28 11.55
CA ARG A 378 -23.98 0.60 10.39
C ARG A 378 -22.89 0.34 9.35
N GLN A 379 -22.07 1.35 9.06
CA GLN A 379 -20.95 1.26 8.14
C GLN A 379 -19.87 0.29 8.62
N GLN A 380 -19.56 0.28 9.92
CA GLN A 380 -18.63 -0.69 10.50
C GLN A 380 -19.09 -2.14 10.28
N LYS A 381 -20.38 -2.41 10.49
CA LYS A 381 -20.97 -3.72 10.22
C LYS A 381 -20.88 -4.08 8.74
N LEU A 382 -21.29 -3.17 7.85
CA LEU A 382 -21.21 -3.38 6.40
C LEU A 382 -19.78 -3.58 5.92
N TYR A 383 -18.80 -2.89 6.53
CA TYR A 383 -17.40 -2.98 6.15
C TYR A 383 -16.80 -4.33 6.54
N VAL A 384 -17.17 -4.86 7.71
CA VAL A 384 -16.81 -6.23 8.12
C VAL A 384 -17.44 -7.25 7.18
N GLU A 385 -18.73 -7.10 6.83
CA GLU A 385 -19.38 -7.98 5.86
C GLU A 385 -18.69 -7.91 4.49
N PHE A 386 -18.39 -6.71 4.00
CA PHE A 386 -17.66 -6.52 2.74
C PHE A 386 -16.31 -7.24 2.74
N ASN A 387 -15.51 -7.07 3.80
CA ASN A 387 -14.18 -7.72 3.88
C ASN A 387 -14.29 -9.25 3.88
N ASN A 388 -15.33 -9.81 4.52
CA ASN A 388 -15.58 -11.24 4.48
C ASN A 388 -15.96 -11.70 3.07
N ASP A 389 -16.88 -10.99 2.42
CA ASP A 389 -17.35 -11.30 1.06
C ASP A 389 -16.22 -11.15 0.02
N GLU A 390 -15.41 -10.10 0.13
CA GLU A 390 -14.21 -9.87 -0.68
C GLU A 390 -13.18 -10.99 -0.48
N SER A 391 -12.95 -11.43 0.76
CA SER A 391 -12.00 -12.51 1.05
C SER A 391 -12.44 -13.83 0.43
N LEU A 392 -13.74 -14.14 0.48
CA LEU A 392 -14.30 -15.32 -0.17
C LEU A 392 -14.14 -15.25 -1.69
N LEU A 393 -14.40 -14.09 -2.29
CA LEU A 393 -14.22 -13.88 -3.73
C LEU A 393 -12.74 -14.01 -4.13
N ARG A 394 -11.82 -13.42 -3.38
CA ARG A 394 -10.38 -13.57 -3.64
C ARG A 394 -9.95 -15.02 -3.52
N ASN A 395 -10.48 -15.77 -2.55
CA ASN A 395 -10.22 -17.20 -2.43
C ASN A 395 -10.73 -18.01 -3.63
N GLU A 396 -11.92 -17.66 -4.14
CA GLU A 396 -12.53 -18.28 -5.33
C GLU A 396 -11.64 -18.14 -6.58
N PHE A 397 -11.12 -16.93 -6.84
CA PHE A 397 -10.40 -16.62 -8.08
C PHE A 397 -8.88 -16.77 -8.01
N LEU A 398 -8.25 -16.42 -6.88
CA LEU A 398 -6.79 -16.50 -6.71
C LEU A 398 -6.35 -17.88 -6.19
N LYS A 399 -7.30 -18.72 -5.77
CA LYS A 399 -7.06 -20.04 -5.14
C LYS A 399 -6.05 -19.90 -4.01
N LEU A 400 -6.42 -19.17 -2.96
CA LEU A 400 -5.48 -18.78 -1.89
C LEU A 400 -4.90 -19.98 -1.11
N ASN A 401 -5.52 -21.15 -1.22
CA ASN A 401 -4.99 -22.42 -0.72
C ASN A 401 -3.89 -23.05 -1.60
N GLU A 402 -3.59 -22.49 -2.76
CA GLU A 402 -2.57 -22.94 -3.72
C GLU A 402 -1.40 -21.95 -3.87
N ILE A 403 -1.36 -20.88 -3.07
CA ILE A 403 -0.33 -19.83 -3.15
C ILE A 403 0.61 -19.88 -1.94
N SER A 404 1.80 -19.30 -2.09
CA SER A 404 2.73 -19.08 -0.97
C SER A 404 2.96 -17.59 -0.78
N PHE A 405 3.50 -17.23 0.38
CA PHE A 405 4.00 -15.89 0.63
C PHE A 405 5.37 -15.93 1.30
N THR A 406 6.08 -14.82 1.23
CA THR A 406 7.29 -14.59 2.02
C THR A 406 7.35 -13.14 2.45
N ILE A 407 7.80 -12.92 3.69
CA ILE A 407 8.08 -11.61 4.25
C ILE A 407 9.53 -11.59 4.71
N ILE A 408 10.29 -10.59 4.28
CA ILE A 408 11.64 -10.29 4.79
C ILE A 408 11.67 -8.82 5.22
N SER A 409 12.34 -8.50 6.32
CA SER A 409 12.37 -7.14 6.85
C SER A 409 13.78 -6.55 6.88
N TYR A 410 13.88 -5.25 6.61
CA TYR A 410 15.11 -4.46 6.70
C TYR A 410 14.90 -3.12 7.42
N PRO A 411 15.92 -2.54 8.06
CA PRO A 411 15.76 -1.25 8.70
C PRO A 411 15.64 -0.12 7.67
N VAL A 412 15.07 1.03 8.06
CA VAL A 412 15.17 2.30 7.33
C VAL A 412 16.12 3.28 8.02
N PRO A 413 16.69 4.27 7.30
CA PRO A 413 17.61 5.27 7.85
C PRO A 413 17.10 6.03 9.07
N GLU A 414 15.78 6.16 9.20
CA GLU A 414 15.09 6.76 10.35
C GLU A 414 15.43 6.09 11.70
N ILE A 415 15.93 4.84 11.71
CA ILE A 415 16.36 4.13 12.92
C ILE A 415 17.54 4.80 13.65
N GLY A 416 18.25 5.71 12.97
CA GLY A 416 19.29 6.55 13.55
C GLY A 416 20.68 6.32 12.97
N ALA A 417 21.69 6.86 13.66
CA ALA A 417 23.08 6.90 13.18
C ALA A 417 23.70 5.51 12.93
N ASP A 418 23.23 4.48 13.63
CA ASP A 418 23.69 3.10 13.50
C ASP A 418 23.02 2.34 12.35
N PHE A 419 22.23 3.00 11.49
CA PHE A 419 21.51 2.40 10.35
C PHE A 419 22.34 1.37 9.58
N ASN A 420 23.54 1.74 9.13
CA ASN A 420 24.40 0.83 8.34
C ASN A 420 24.82 -0.41 9.13
N ALA A 421 25.12 -0.26 10.43
CA ALA A 421 25.52 -1.36 11.30
C ALA A 421 24.33 -2.29 11.58
N ILE A 422 23.16 -1.71 11.90
CA ILE A 422 21.92 -2.46 12.12
C ILE A 422 21.51 -3.20 10.84
N PHE A 423 21.63 -2.58 9.66
CA PHE A 423 21.36 -3.23 8.39
C PHE A 423 22.28 -4.44 8.17
N ALA A 424 23.59 -4.27 8.38
CA ALA A 424 24.55 -5.36 8.22
C ALA A 424 24.27 -6.53 9.18
N GLU A 425 23.92 -6.27 10.44
CA GLU A 425 23.49 -7.31 11.38
C GLU A 425 22.14 -7.94 10.98
N THR A 426 21.21 -7.14 10.44
CA THR A 426 19.92 -7.64 9.93
C THR A 426 20.13 -8.62 8.77
N VAL A 427 21.05 -8.32 7.86
CA VAL A 427 21.43 -9.25 6.77
C VAL A 427 21.92 -10.57 7.35
N LYS A 428 22.84 -10.55 8.34
CA LYS A 428 23.34 -11.77 8.99
C LYS A 428 22.23 -12.59 9.65
N VAL A 429 21.27 -11.90 10.27
CA VAL A 429 20.11 -12.54 10.92
C VAL A 429 19.16 -13.14 9.87
N ASN A 430 18.94 -12.46 8.75
CA ASN A 430 18.10 -12.96 7.65
C ASN A 430 18.73 -14.17 6.94
N THR A 431 20.07 -14.25 6.89
CA THR A 431 20.80 -15.33 6.22
C THR A 431 21.17 -16.52 7.14
N LEU A 432 20.61 -16.59 8.35
CA LEU A 432 20.86 -17.71 9.26
C LEU A 432 20.47 -19.06 8.65
N ASP A 433 21.24 -20.10 8.97
CA ASP A 433 21.01 -21.46 8.47
C ASP A 433 19.68 -22.02 8.98
N SER A 434 18.69 -22.00 8.11
CA SER A 434 17.34 -22.48 8.42
C SER A 434 17.26 -23.96 8.81
N GLY A 435 18.16 -24.82 8.31
CA GLY A 435 18.18 -26.25 8.64
C GLY A 435 18.68 -26.48 10.07
N ASN A 436 19.70 -25.74 10.48
CA ASN A 436 20.18 -25.78 11.87
C ASN A 436 19.11 -25.27 12.84
N TYR A 437 18.45 -24.16 12.52
CA TYR A 437 17.37 -23.62 13.35
C TYR A 437 16.15 -24.54 13.38
N GLN A 438 15.80 -25.18 12.26
CA GLN A 438 14.73 -26.19 12.21
C GLN A 438 14.96 -27.31 13.24
N ILE A 439 16.20 -27.81 13.34
CA ILE A 439 16.56 -28.87 14.30
C ILE A 439 16.43 -28.37 15.75
N ILE A 440 16.87 -27.13 16.02
CA ILE A 440 16.77 -26.53 17.35
C ILE A 440 15.30 -26.30 17.74
N GLN A 441 14.52 -25.70 16.84
CA GLN A 441 13.09 -25.45 17.00
C GLN A 441 12.32 -26.76 17.19
N GLN A 442 12.64 -27.80 16.42
CA GLN A 442 12.00 -29.10 16.57
C GLN A 442 12.26 -29.68 17.97
N LYS A 443 13.47 -29.57 18.51
CA LYS A 443 13.75 -30.01 19.89
C LYS A 443 12.94 -29.24 20.94
N ILE A 444 12.67 -27.95 20.69
CA ILE A 444 11.80 -27.14 21.55
C ILE A 444 10.35 -27.63 21.44
N ILE A 445 9.86 -27.85 20.22
CA ILE A 445 8.51 -28.38 19.94
C ILE A 445 8.33 -29.75 20.60
N ASP A 446 9.26 -30.69 20.40
CA ASP A 446 9.22 -32.03 21.00
C ASP A 446 9.17 -32.00 22.54
N ALA A 447 9.69 -30.93 23.16
CA ALA A 447 9.59 -30.72 24.60
C ALA A 447 8.24 -30.10 24.98
N LEU A 448 7.75 -29.11 24.22
CA LEU A 448 6.49 -28.43 24.46
C LEU A 448 5.26 -29.32 24.20
N ASP A 449 5.32 -30.22 23.21
CA ASP A 449 4.24 -31.16 22.86
C ASP A 449 3.92 -32.16 23.98
N LYS A 450 4.83 -32.30 24.95
CA LYS A 450 4.61 -33.12 26.15
C LYS A 450 3.88 -32.36 27.26
N GLY A 451 3.71 -31.04 27.10
CA GLY A 451 3.18 -30.15 28.12
C GLY A 451 1.67 -30.02 28.07
N ASP A 452 1.04 -30.04 29.24
CA ASP A 452 -0.36 -29.64 29.38
C ASP A 452 -0.57 -28.12 29.30
N TYR A 453 0.45 -27.37 29.72
CA TYR A 453 0.44 -25.92 29.84
C TYR A 453 1.82 -25.33 29.63
N VAL A 454 1.87 -24.10 29.10
CA VAL A 454 3.04 -23.23 29.17
C VAL A 454 2.82 -22.22 30.30
N HIS A 455 3.72 -22.18 31.27
CA HIS A 455 3.69 -21.21 32.37
C HIS A 455 4.74 -20.13 32.13
N ILE A 456 4.30 -18.91 31.86
CA ILE A 456 5.15 -17.77 31.52
C ILE A 456 5.25 -16.85 32.74
N LEU A 457 6.46 -16.75 33.28
CA LEU A 457 6.80 -15.91 34.42
C LEU A 457 7.71 -14.76 33.99
N GLY A 458 7.33 -13.53 34.34
CA GLY A 458 8.12 -12.34 34.10
C GLY A 458 9.30 -12.24 35.07
N ALA A 459 10.41 -11.69 34.59
CA ALA A 459 11.59 -11.40 35.40
C ALA A 459 11.73 -9.90 35.70
N GLY A 460 12.35 -9.56 36.83
CA GLY A 460 12.66 -8.17 37.21
C GLY A 460 11.41 -7.32 37.47
N LYS A 461 11.20 -6.29 36.63
CA LYS A 461 10.01 -5.41 36.68
C LYS A 461 8.79 -6.00 35.97
N ASN A 462 8.97 -7.02 35.13
CA ASN A 462 7.88 -7.68 34.42
C ASN A 462 7.08 -8.53 35.41
N ARG A 463 5.78 -8.23 35.56
CA ARG A 463 4.86 -8.93 36.49
C ARG A 463 3.99 -9.96 35.79
N THR A 464 4.41 -10.46 34.62
CA THR A 464 3.69 -11.53 33.90
C THR A 464 3.71 -12.79 34.75
N ASP A 465 2.53 -13.38 34.92
CA ASP A 465 2.32 -14.72 35.45
C ASP A 465 1.08 -15.26 34.76
N ILE A 466 1.29 -15.99 33.66
CA ILE A 466 0.21 -16.54 32.85
C ILE A 466 0.46 -18.02 32.56
N LYS A 467 -0.58 -18.82 32.75
CA LYS A 467 -0.60 -20.24 32.43
C LYS A 467 -1.50 -20.44 31.20
N VAL A 468 -0.89 -20.82 30.09
CA VAL A 468 -1.54 -21.04 28.79
C VAL A 468 -1.80 -22.53 28.60
N LYS A 469 -3.05 -22.94 28.39
CA LYS A 469 -3.43 -24.34 28.17
C LYS A 469 -3.09 -24.75 26.73
N LEU A 470 -2.39 -25.88 26.60
CA LEU A 470 -2.08 -26.49 25.32
C LEU A 470 -3.14 -27.53 24.93
N TYR A 471 -3.24 -27.82 23.64
CA TYR A 471 -4.13 -28.87 23.12
C TYR A 471 -3.65 -30.25 23.57
N GLU A 472 -4.57 -31.20 23.77
CA GLU A 472 -4.20 -32.58 24.14
C GLU A 472 -4.01 -33.41 22.86
N LEU A 473 -2.77 -33.84 22.60
CA LEU A 473 -2.48 -34.73 21.48
C LEU A 473 -3.09 -36.12 21.70
N LYS A 474 -3.67 -36.69 20.65
CA LYS A 474 -4.19 -38.06 20.69
C LYS A 474 -3.10 -39.06 20.34
N ASP A 475 -2.20 -38.71 19.44
CA ASP A 475 -1.04 -39.52 19.04
C ASP A 475 0.21 -38.64 18.91
N ASN A 476 1.02 -38.62 19.96
CA ASN A 476 2.27 -37.86 20.02
C ASN A 476 3.39 -38.37 19.09
N THR A 477 3.14 -39.45 18.33
CA THR A 477 4.09 -39.95 17.32
C THR A 477 3.77 -39.45 15.91
N LYS A 478 2.59 -38.86 15.71
CA LYS A 478 2.10 -38.38 14.40
C LYS A 478 1.61 -36.94 14.40
N GLU A 479 1.27 -36.42 15.57
CA GLU A 479 0.71 -35.09 15.76
C GLU A 479 1.70 -34.21 16.53
N SER A 480 1.65 -32.91 16.25
CA SER A 480 2.36 -31.87 17.00
C SER A 480 1.39 -30.73 17.27
N ILE A 481 1.53 -30.07 18.43
CA ILE A 481 0.71 -28.92 18.81
C ILE A 481 1.31 -27.65 18.18
N PHE A 482 2.63 -27.61 18.03
CA PHE A 482 3.36 -26.43 17.58
C PHE A 482 3.82 -26.56 16.13
N GLU A 483 3.85 -25.42 15.44
CA GLU A 483 4.41 -25.29 14.10
C GLU A 483 5.87 -24.86 14.16
N ASN A 484 6.69 -25.49 13.30
CA ASN A 484 8.11 -25.19 13.16
C ASN A 484 8.31 -24.13 12.06
N CYS A 485 8.40 -22.87 12.45
CA CYS A 485 8.53 -21.75 11.52
C CYS A 485 9.99 -21.47 11.23
N VAL A 486 10.44 -22.04 10.12
CA VAL A 486 11.76 -21.77 9.55
C VAL A 486 11.68 -20.51 8.66
N ALA A 487 12.81 -20.09 8.08
CA ALA A 487 12.84 -18.97 7.12
C ALA A 487 12.27 -19.40 5.76
N ASP A 488 10.99 -19.75 5.73
CA ASP A 488 10.21 -20.07 4.53
C ASP A 488 9.18 -18.97 4.24
N VAL A 489 8.29 -18.68 5.20
CA VAL A 489 7.26 -17.63 5.05
C VAL A 489 7.62 -16.33 5.77
N ASN A 490 8.32 -16.42 6.91
CA ASN A 490 8.78 -15.27 7.69
C ASN A 490 10.31 -15.33 7.82
N ILE A 491 11.01 -14.30 7.33
CA ILE A 491 12.46 -14.15 7.44
C ILE A 491 12.74 -12.96 8.37
N PRO A 492 13.50 -13.14 9.46
CA PRO A 492 14.37 -14.28 9.80
C PRO A 492 13.68 -15.44 10.55
N VAL A 493 14.40 -16.57 10.69
CA VAL A 493 14.05 -17.65 11.64
C VAL A 493 13.93 -17.12 13.07
N GLY A 494 13.01 -17.68 13.87
CA GLY A 494 12.99 -17.34 15.29
C GLY A 494 11.78 -17.77 16.11
N GLU A 495 10.71 -18.26 15.50
CA GLU A 495 9.48 -18.59 16.22
C GLU A 495 9.10 -20.08 16.15
N VAL A 496 8.42 -20.55 17.19
CA VAL A 496 7.57 -21.74 17.18
C VAL A 496 6.25 -21.29 17.79
N PHE A 497 5.12 -21.59 17.16
CA PHE A 497 3.82 -21.11 17.63
C PHE A 497 2.76 -22.20 17.65
N THR A 498 1.70 -21.95 18.40
CA THR A 498 0.49 -22.78 18.44
C THR A 498 -0.72 -21.90 18.74
N SER A 499 -1.90 -22.40 18.40
CA SER A 499 -3.16 -21.89 18.95
C SER A 499 -3.39 -22.44 20.37
N PRO A 500 -3.60 -21.58 21.39
CA PRO A 500 -3.87 -22.04 22.74
C PRO A 500 -5.34 -22.48 22.91
N VAL A 501 -5.60 -23.32 23.91
CA VAL A 501 -6.98 -23.57 24.36
C VAL A 501 -7.41 -22.41 25.26
N LEU A 502 -8.41 -21.65 24.82
CA LEU A 502 -8.90 -20.49 25.58
C LEU A 502 -9.41 -20.89 26.97
N ARG A 503 -10.19 -21.97 27.06
CA ARG A 503 -10.69 -22.49 28.33
C ARG A 503 -9.56 -23.15 29.11
N GLY A 504 -9.24 -22.60 30.29
CA GLY A 504 -8.16 -23.10 31.16
C GLY A 504 -6.87 -22.29 31.07
N THR A 505 -6.76 -21.37 30.11
CA THR A 505 -5.72 -20.34 30.08
C THR A 505 -6.08 -19.22 31.06
N ASN A 506 -5.23 -18.95 32.05
CA ASN A 506 -5.51 -17.97 33.11
C ASN A 506 -4.22 -17.28 33.58
N GLY A 507 -4.33 -16.02 34.02
CA GLY A 507 -3.24 -15.29 34.66
C GLY A 507 -3.21 -13.82 34.27
N ARG A 508 -2.12 -13.13 34.63
CA ARG A 508 -1.89 -11.71 34.34
C ARG A 508 -0.70 -11.58 33.39
N ARG A 509 -0.88 -10.81 32.32
CA ARG A 509 0.21 -10.44 31.41
C ARG A 509 0.60 -8.99 31.67
N PHE A 510 1.89 -8.73 31.87
CA PHE A 510 2.43 -7.39 31.97
C PHE A 510 2.96 -6.96 30.61
N ILE A 511 2.37 -5.92 30.02
CA ILE A 511 2.72 -5.43 28.68
C ILE A 511 3.77 -4.32 28.84
N PHE A 512 5.02 -4.61 28.50
CA PHE A 512 6.14 -3.64 28.54
C PHE A 512 6.34 -2.90 27.21
N MET A 513 5.77 -3.42 26.12
CA MET A 513 5.89 -2.91 24.76
C MET A 513 4.58 -3.17 24.02
N THR A 514 4.04 -2.14 23.37
CA THR A 514 3.03 -2.27 22.32
C THR A 514 3.72 -2.80 21.08
N TRP A 515 3.46 -4.06 20.75
CA TRP A 515 3.77 -4.60 19.43
C TRP A 515 2.62 -4.23 18.49
N ASN A 516 2.91 -3.55 17.39
CA ASN A 516 2.00 -3.48 16.26
C ASN A 516 1.98 -4.87 15.61
N ILE A 517 1.10 -5.75 16.09
CA ILE A 517 0.78 -6.98 15.38
C ILE A 517 -0.05 -6.55 14.16
N ARG A 518 0.59 -6.40 13.00
CA ARG A 518 -0.14 -6.40 11.74
C ARG A 518 -0.62 -7.82 11.52
N ILE A 519 -1.91 -8.06 11.77
CA ILE A 519 -2.55 -9.32 11.41
C ILE A 519 -2.70 -9.29 9.89
N TRP A 520 -1.87 -10.07 9.21
CA TRP A 520 -2.02 -10.35 7.80
C TRP A 520 -3.04 -11.48 7.66
N ASN A 521 -4.23 -11.16 7.14
CA ASN A 521 -5.19 -12.14 6.63
C ASN A 521 -5.13 -12.13 5.10
#